data_AF-A0A147B906-F1
#
_entry.id   AF-A0A147B906-F1
#
_cell.length_a   1.000
_cell.length_b   1.000
_cell.length_c   1.000
_cell.angle_alpha   90.00
_cell.angle_beta   90.00
_cell.angle_gamma   90.00
#
_symmetry.space_group_name_H-M   'P 1'
#
loop_
_entity.id
_entity.type
_entity.pdbx_description
1 polymer ?
#
loop_
_entity_poly.entity_id
_entity_poly.type
_entity_poly.pdbx_seq_one_letter_code
_entity_poly.pdbx_strand_id
1 'polypeptide(L)'
;LVQKELGETLRAIADNGPDYFYSGEFAHRLAKEVQKQGGILTADDLKKYKVEWAEPITIKFRDGRTLYSVPPPASGAVLAYILQILDGYREAPYAFLEDGVLNLHRFVEACKFAYAQRANLGDPEFVDNADLVKNMTSSWLADQSRAKINDDKTFDDPEYYGGHQGFAEDHGTAHASFWGPNGDAITLTSSINYFFGSFVRTSSGVILNNHMDDFSTPGVPNVYGIAPSESNFIRPFKRPMSSMAPSVIVNAPVVSTWYWAVLADRRS
;
A
#
# COMPACT_ATOMS: atom_id res chain seq x y z
N LEU A 1 26.78 -13.34 8.09
CA LEU A 1 26.81 -11.96 7.59
C LEU A 1 27.07 -11.03 8.78
N VAL A 2 28.06 -10.13 8.71
CA VAL A 2 28.38 -9.15 9.76
C VAL A 2 28.35 -7.75 9.15
N GLN A 3 27.59 -6.82 9.74
CA GLN A 3 27.40 -5.45 9.25
C GLN A 3 27.70 -4.45 10.38
N LYS A 4 28.99 -4.11 10.56
CA LYS A 4 29.42 -3.29 11.71
C LYS A 4 28.85 -1.87 11.64
N GLU A 5 28.91 -1.24 10.47
CA GLU A 5 28.49 0.16 10.29
C GLU A 5 26.98 0.31 10.51
N LEU A 6 26.19 -0.66 10.01
CA LEU A 6 24.74 -0.68 10.25
C LEU A 6 24.44 -0.89 11.73
N GLY A 7 25.18 -1.77 12.42
CA GLY A 7 25.02 -1.99 13.86
C GLY A 7 25.30 -0.73 14.69
N GLU A 8 26.32 0.04 14.32
CA GLU A 8 26.64 1.34 14.95
C GLU A 8 25.53 2.36 14.69
N THR A 9 25.00 2.42 13.47
CA THR A 9 23.88 3.30 13.10
C THR A 9 22.62 2.97 13.91
N LEU A 10 22.25 1.70 13.99
CA LEU A 10 21.08 1.26 14.76
C LEU A 10 21.25 1.54 16.26
N ARG A 11 22.45 1.36 16.80
CA ARG A 11 22.76 1.72 18.21
C ARG A 11 22.62 3.22 18.44
N ALA A 12 23.16 4.05 17.55
CA ALA A 12 23.04 5.49 17.67
C ALA A 12 21.58 5.97 17.62
N ILE A 13 20.73 5.36 16.78
CA ILE A 13 19.28 5.63 16.76
C ILE A 13 18.63 5.20 18.09
N ALA A 14 19.00 4.05 18.63
CA ALA A 14 18.47 3.58 19.92
C ALA A 14 18.83 4.52 21.08
N ASP A 15 20.06 5.02 21.11
CA ASP A 15 20.58 5.87 22.20
C ASP A 15 20.11 7.33 22.10
N ASN A 16 19.92 7.86 20.88
CA ASN A 16 19.65 9.28 20.64
C ASN A 16 18.25 9.56 20.06
N GLY A 17 17.48 8.52 19.78
CA GLY A 17 16.18 8.62 19.12
C GLY A 17 16.27 8.82 17.60
N PRO A 18 15.10 8.93 16.93
CA PRO A 18 15.02 9.04 15.47
C PRO A 18 15.68 10.31 14.92
N ASP A 19 15.76 11.39 15.71
CA ASP A 19 16.35 12.66 15.31
C ASP A 19 17.83 12.54 14.95
N TYR A 20 18.53 11.53 15.48
CA TYR A 20 19.88 11.18 15.02
C TYR A 20 19.93 10.98 13.51
N PHE A 21 18.92 10.34 12.92
CA PHE A 21 18.88 10.01 11.50
C PHE A 21 18.40 11.18 10.64
N TYR A 22 17.38 11.90 11.12
CA TYR A 22 16.69 12.95 10.34
C TYR A 22 17.29 14.35 10.50
N SER A 23 18.15 14.57 11.50
CA SER A 23 18.73 15.87 11.80
C SER A 23 20.23 15.80 12.08
N GLY A 24 20.87 16.97 12.17
CA GLY A 24 22.27 17.08 12.58
C GLY A 24 23.26 16.46 11.60
N GLU A 25 24.42 16.04 12.10
CA GLU A 25 25.57 15.65 11.29
C GLU A 25 25.30 14.40 10.42
N PHE A 26 24.58 13.40 10.94
CA PHE A 26 24.28 12.19 10.18
C PHE A 26 23.44 12.51 8.95
N ALA A 27 22.38 13.32 9.08
CA ALA A 27 21.55 13.76 7.96
C ALA A 27 22.37 14.50 6.88
N HIS A 28 23.31 15.37 7.29
CA HIS A 28 24.21 16.07 6.35
C HIS A 28 25.15 15.11 5.62
N ARG A 29 25.73 14.13 6.33
CA ARG A 29 26.60 13.11 5.72
C ARG A 29 25.82 12.23 4.74
N LEU A 30 24.63 11.79 5.13
CA LEU A 30 23.73 11.00 4.30
C LEU A 30 23.37 11.73 3.00
N ALA A 31 22.91 12.98 3.10
CA ALA A 31 22.57 13.80 1.94
C ALA A 31 23.76 13.98 0.99
N LYS A 32 24.96 14.26 1.54
CA LYS A 32 26.18 14.39 0.74
C LYS A 32 26.55 13.11 0.00
N GLU A 33 26.37 11.94 0.62
CA GLU A 33 26.59 10.64 -0.02
C GLU A 33 25.59 10.38 -1.15
N VAL A 34 24.32 10.69 -0.94
CA VAL A 34 23.28 10.58 -1.98
C VAL A 34 23.59 11.50 -3.16
N GLN A 35 23.97 12.75 -2.91
CA GLN A 35 24.31 13.72 -3.94
C GLN A 35 25.56 13.32 -4.73
N LYS A 36 26.55 12.71 -4.06
CA LYS A 36 27.73 12.17 -4.73
C LYS A 36 27.39 11.07 -5.74
N GLN A 37 26.27 10.36 -5.55
CA GLN A 37 25.74 9.34 -6.45
C GLN A 37 24.74 9.90 -7.48
N GLY A 38 24.57 11.23 -7.55
CA GLY A 38 23.67 11.89 -8.50
C GLY A 38 22.24 12.10 -8.01
N GLY A 39 21.92 11.75 -6.75
CA GLY A 39 20.62 12.04 -6.15
C GLY A 39 20.46 13.51 -5.74
N ILE A 40 19.23 13.93 -5.49
CA ILE A 40 18.89 15.32 -5.15
C ILE A 40 18.51 15.55 -3.67
N LEU A 41 18.55 14.49 -2.85
CA LEU A 41 18.19 14.57 -1.43
C LEU A 41 19.08 15.57 -0.68
N THR A 42 18.47 16.43 0.13
CA THR A 42 19.16 17.37 1.01
C THR A 42 18.95 17.02 2.48
N ALA A 43 19.78 17.58 3.37
CA ALA A 43 19.57 17.45 4.81
C ALA A 43 18.29 18.15 5.28
N ASP A 44 17.87 19.20 4.56
CA ASP A 44 16.61 19.90 4.83
C ASP A 44 15.39 19.04 4.49
N ASP A 45 15.46 18.19 3.46
CA ASP A 45 14.40 17.24 3.14
C ASP A 45 14.23 16.21 4.27
N LEU A 46 15.34 15.67 4.78
CA LEU A 46 15.34 14.76 5.93
C LEU A 46 14.76 15.44 7.18
N LYS A 47 15.17 16.67 7.46
CA LYS A 47 14.72 17.43 8.64
C LYS A 47 13.24 17.80 8.59
N LYS A 48 12.70 18.04 7.39
CA LYS A 48 11.28 18.39 7.19
C LYS A 48 10.36 17.19 7.28
N TYR A 49 10.87 15.97 7.06
CA TYR A 49 10.06 14.76 7.09
C TYR A 49 9.44 14.54 8.48
N LYS A 50 8.15 14.21 8.49
CA LYS A 50 7.41 13.81 9.69
C LYS A 50 6.53 12.62 9.34
N VAL A 51 6.40 11.69 10.29
CA VAL A 51 5.41 10.61 10.20
C VAL A 51 4.02 11.19 10.48
N GLU A 52 3.05 10.79 9.67
CA GLU A 52 1.66 11.19 9.81
C GLU A 52 0.83 10.11 10.49
N TRP A 53 -0.07 10.55 11.36
CA TRP A 53 -1.14 9.72 11.91
C TRP A 53 -2.41 9.99 11.12
N ALA A 54 -3.06 8.93 10.63
CA ALA A 54 -4.25 9.04 9.83
C ALA A 54 -5.33 8.07 10.32
N GLU A 55 -6.59 8.48 10.16
CA GLU A 55 -7.73 7.60 10.41
C GLU A 55 -7.76 6.46 9.40
N PRO A 56 -8.02 5.21 9.84
CA PRO A 56 -8.03 4.07 8.96
C PRO A 56 -9.27 4.05 8.06
N ILE A 57 -9.10 3.49 6.87
CA ILE A 57 -10.22 2.97 6.07
C ILE A 57 -10.96 1.94 6.90
N THR A 58 -12.27 2.13 7.05
CA THR A 58 -13.12 1.25 7.86
C THR A 58 -14.29 0.72 7.03
N ILE A 59 -14.40 -0.60 6.91
CA ILE A 59 -15.57 -1.25 6.28
C ILE A 59 -16.14 -2.32 7.20
N LYS A 60 -17.45 -2.57 7.08
CA LYS A 60 -18.16 -3.63 7.81
C LYS A 60 -18.61 -4.71 6.85
N PHE A 61 -18.28 -5.95 7.16
CA PHE A 61 -18.74 -7.13 6.42
C PHE A 61 -20.14 -7.56 6.87
N ARG A 62 -20.80 -8.40 6.06
CA ARG A 62 -22.15 -8.92 6.30
C ARG A 62 -22.25 -9.79 7.57
N ASP A 63 -21.16 -10.39 8.03
CA ASP A 63 -21.08 -11.08 9.35
C ASP A 63 -20.83 -10.16 10.54
N GLY A 64 -20.77 -8.85 10.32
CA GLY A 64 -20.52 -7.86 11.37
C GLY A 64 -19.05 -7.69 11.73
N ARG A 65 -18.11 -8.44 11.11
CA ARG A 65 -16.68 -8.13 11.25
C ARG A 65 -16.36 -6.77 10.63
N THR A 66 -15.37 -6.09 11.18
CA THR A 66 -14.92 -4.78 10.71
C THR A 66 -13.47 -4.87 10.26
N LEU A 67 -13.17 -4.41 9.05
CA LEU A 67 -11.82 -4.23 8.55
C LEU A 67 -11.38 -2.80 8.82
N TYR A 68 -10.17 -2.66 9.34
CA TYR A 68 -9.39 -1.43 9.39
C TYR A 68 -8.19 -1.57 8.47
N SER A 69 -7.97 -0.60 7.59
CA SER A 69 -6.83 -0.59 6.66
C SER A 69 -6.27 0.82 6.47
N VAL A 70 -5.07 0.92 5.91
CA VAL A 70 -4.37 2.20 5.72
C VAL A 70 -5.04 3.07 4.63
N PRO A 71 -5.17 4.39 4.81
CA PRO A 71 -5.66 5.31 3.79
C PRO A 71 -4.62 5.58 2.68
N PRO A 72 -4.99 6.28 1.58
CA PRO A 72 -4.03 6.81 0.62
C PRO A 72 -2.91 7.61 1.30
N PRO A 73 -1.67 7.61 0.78
CA PRO A 73 -1.24 7.08 -0.53
C PRO A 73 -1.04 5.55 -0.57
N ALA A 74 -1.44 4.80 0.45
CA ALA A 74 -1.43 3.33 0.42
C ALA A 74 -2.75 2.74 -0.13
N SER A 75 -2.79 1.43 -0.34
CA SER A 75 -3.86 0.74 -1.10
C SER A 75 -4.93 0.06 -0.25
N GLY A 76 -5.15 0.49 1.00
CA GLY A 76 -6.18 -0.11 1.86
C GLY A 76 -7.59 0.00 1.31
N ALA A 77 -7.93 1.09 0.61
CA ALA A 77 -9.22 1.25 -0.08
C ALA A 77 -9.41 0.24 -1.23
N VAL A 78 -8.32 -0.15 -1.91
CA VAL A 78 -8.34 -1.15 -2.99
C VAL A 78 -8.66 -2.52 -2.40
N LEU A 79 -7.98 -2.91 -1.31
CA LEU A 79 -8.27 -4.14 -0.58
C LEU A 79 -9.71 -4.16 -0.07
N ALA A 80 -10.17 -3.06 0.55
CA ALA A 80 -11.51 -2.93 1.08
C ALA A 80 -12.57 -3.14 -0.02
N TYR A 81 -12.34 -2.57 -1.21
CA TYR A 81 -13.26 -2.70 -2.33
C TYR A 81 -13.33 -4.13 -2.88
N ILE A 82 -12.19 -4.80 -3.06
CA ILE A 82 -12.12 -6.21 -3.47
C ILE A 82 -12.92 -7.08 -2.48
N LEU A 83 -12.67 -6.91 -1.18
CA LEU A 83 -13.31 -7.72 -0.15
C LEU A 83 -14.82 -7.48 -0.08
N GLN A 84 -15.31 -6.25 -0.29
CA GLN A 84 -16.75 -5.99 -0.34
C GLN A 84 -17.45 -6.60 -1.55
N ILE A 85 -16.81 -6.62 -2.73
CA ILE A 85 -17.36 -7.32 -3.89
C ILE A 85 -17.54 -8.81 -3.55
N LEU A 86 -16.51 -9.42 -2.95
CA LEU A 86 -16.49 -10.84 -2.61
C LEU A 86 -17.44 -11.22 -1.47
N ASP A 87 -17.61 -10.35 -0.47
CA ASP A 87 -18.54 -10.58 0.64
C ASP A 87 -20.00 -10.72 0.16
N GLY A 88 -20.32 -10.14 -1.00
CA GLY A 88 -21.61 -10.28 -1.65
C GLY A 88 -21.90 -11.65 -2.28
N TYR A 89 -20.86 -12.44 -2.61
CA TYR A 89 -21.03 -13.79 -3.19
C TYR A 89 -21.25 -14.87 -2.14
N ARG A 90 -21.07 -14.55 -0.86
CA ARG A 90 -21.29 -15.48 0.24
C ARG A 90 -22.79 -15.73 0.40
N GLU A 91 -23.17 -17.00 0.43
CA GLU A 91 -24.56 -17.43 0.57
C GLU A 91 -25.15 -17.08 1.96
N ALA A 92 -24.30 -17.06 2.98
CA ALA A 92 -24.64 -16.66 4.33
C ALA A 92 -23.52 -15.83 4.96
N PRO A 93 -23.81 -15.01 5.99
CA PRO A 93 -22.83 -14.14 6.62
C PRO A 93 -21.54 -14.86 7.06
N TYR A 94 -21.58 -16.12 7.46
CA TYR A 94 -20.39 -16.88 7.89
C TYR A 94 -19.94 -17.94 6.86
N ALA A 95 -20.58 -18.03 5.70
CA ALA A 95 -20.20 -19.01 4.67
C ALA A 95 -18.82 -18.68 4.09
N PHE A 96 -18.01 -19.69 3.78
CA PHE A 96 -16.80 -19.49 3.00
C PHE A 96 -17.16 -19.48 1.51
N LEU A 97 -16.39 -18.75 0.70
CA LEU A 97 -16.39 -18.97 -0.73
C LEU A 97 -15.63 -20.28 -0.97
N GLU A 98 -16.25 -21.22 -1.68
CA GLU A 98 -15.60 -22.49 -2.03
C GLU A 98 -14.32 -22.23 -2.82
N ASP A 99 -13.26 -22.98 -2.51
CA ASP A 99 -12.04 -22.96 -3.30
C ASP A 99 -12.29 -23.66 -4.64
N GLY A 100 -12.39 -22.88 -5.71
CA GLY A 100 -12.76 -23.37 -7.03
C GLY A 100 -12.61 -22.32 -8.12
N VAL A 101 -12.62 -22.79 -9.36
CA VAL A 101 -12.37 -21.97 -10.57
C VAL A 101 -13.30 -20.75 -10.63
N LEU A 102 -14.57 -20.92 -10.28
CA LEU A 102 -15.55 -19.83 -10.30
C LEU A 102 -15.21 -18.70 -9.30
N ASN A 103 -14.82 -19.04 -8.07
CA ASN A 103 -14.49 -18.01 -7.08
C ASN A 103 -13.11 -17.40 -7.33
N LEU A 104 -12.17 -18.14 -7.93
CA LEU A 104 -10.92 -17.57 -8.44
C LEU A 104 -11.20 -16.56 -9.56
N HIS A 105 -12.10 -16.89 -10.50
CA HIS A 105 -12.55 -15.98 -11.55
C HIS A 105 -13.15 -14.70 -10.96
N ARG A 106 -14.11 -14.83 -10.04
CA ARG A 106 -14.72 -13.68 -9.35
C ARG A 106 -13.70 -12.84 -8.57
N PHE A 107 -12.69 -13.45 -7.96
CA PHE A 107 -11.58 -12.75 -7.33
C PHE A 107 -10.76 -11.94 -8.33
N VAL A 108 -10.40 -12.52 -9.47
CA VAL A 108 -9.68 -11.83 -10.55
C VAL A 108 -10.51 -10.64 -11.07
N GLU A 109 -11.81 -10.83 -11.32
CA GLU A 109 -12.68 -9.75 -11.78
C GLU A 109 -12.84 -8.64 -10.73
N ALA A 110 -12.96 -8.97 -9.45
CA ALA A 110 -12.97 -7.99 -8.36
C ALA A 110 -11.67 -7.18 -8.31
N CYS A 111 -10.51 -7.83 -8.49
CA CYS A 111 -9.22 -7.15 -8.62
C CYS A 111 -9.22 -6.18 -9.81
N LYS A 112 -9.71 -6.57 -10.99
CA LYS A 112 -9.77 -5.67 -12.16
C LYS A 112 -10.58 -4.40 -11.87
N PHE A 113 -11.77 -4.53 -11.28
CA PHE A 113 -12.57 -3.38 -10.86
C PHE A 113 -11.85 -2.50 -9.83
N ALA A 114 -11.14 -3.10 -8.87
CA ALA A 114 -10.46 -2.34 -7.83
C ALA A 114 -9.20 -1.61 -8.35
N TYR A 115 -8.40 -2.26 -9.20
CA TYR A 115 -7.21 -1.66 -9.78
C TYR A 115 -7.53 -0.56 -10.80
N ALA A 116 -8.67 -0.66 -11.50
CA ALA A 116 -9.19 0.43 -12.31
C ALA A 116 -9.40 1.71 -11.47
N GLN A 117 -9.89 1.59 -10.24
CA GLN A 117 -10.06 2.72 -9.32
C GLN A 117 -8.73 3.15 -8.69
N ARG A 118 -7.83 2.21 -8.38
CA ARG A 118 -6.50 2.49 -7.79
C ARG A 118 -5.72 3.52 -8.59
N ALA A 119 -5.80 3.49 -9.92
CA ALA A 119 -5.09 4.42 -10.79
C ALA A 119 -5.47 5.89 -10.57
N ASN A 120 -6.61 6.16 -9.92
CA ASN A 120 -7.07 7.53 -9.62
C ASN A 120 -6.71 7.98 -8.18
N LEU A 121 -6.16 7.09 -7.35
CA LEU A 121 -5.69 7.45 -6.01
C LEU A 121 -4.36 8.22 -6.09
N GLY A 122 -4.11 9.08 -5.12
CA GLY A 122 -2.85 9.83 -5.00
C GLY A 122 -2.55 10.22 -3.56
N ASP A 123 -1.43 10.93 -3.35
CA ASP A 123 -1.10 11.52 -2.05
C ASP A 123 -2.19 12.50 -1.60
N PRO A 124 -2.82 12.31 -0.42
CA PRO A 124 -3.84 13.22 0.12
C PRO A 124 -3.41 14.68 0.26
N GLU A 125 -2.11 14.97 0.37
CA GLU A 125 -1.64 16.37 0.40
C GLU A 125 -1.73 17.06 -0.98
N PHE A 126 -1.86 16.29 -2.05
CA PHE A 126 -1.82 16.76 -3.43
C PHE A 126 -3.07 16.40 -4.25
N VAL A 127 -3.84 15.41 -3.80
CA VAL A 127 -5.01 14.86 -4.49
C VAL A 127 -6.15 14.68 -3.49
N ASP A 128 -7.32 15.21 -3.81
CA ASP A 128 -8.53 14.94 -3.03
C ASP A 128 -9.04 13.52 -3.36
N ASN A 129 -8.85 12.62 -2.40
CA ASN A 129 -9.25 11.22 -2.51
C ASN A 129 -10.63 10.95 -1.87
N ALA A 130 -11.29 11.94 -1.26
CA ALA A 130 -12.41 11.71 -0.33
C ALA A 130 -13.58 10.98 -1.00
N ASP A 131 -14.05 11.46 -2.14
CA ASP A 131 -15.17 10.86 -2.86
C ASP A 131 -14.80 9.49 -3.44
N LEU A 132 -13.59 9.34 -3.97
CA LEU A 132 -13.11 8.07 -4.52
C LEU A 132 -13.01 7.00 -3.44
N VAL A 133 -12.38 7.32 -2.30
CA VAL A 133 -12.27 6.42 -1.15
C VAL A 133 -13.65 6.08 -0.60
N LYS A 134 -14.56 7.06 -0.48
CA LYS A 134 -15.94 6.82 -0.04
C LYS A 134 -16.69 5.88 -0.98
N ASN A 135 -16.51 6.04 -2.29
CA ASN A 135 -17.12 5.15 -3.28
C ASN A 135 -16.54 3.74 -3.23
N MET A 136 -15.21 3.60 -3.23
CA MET A 136 -14.50 2.31 -3.12
C MET A 136 -14.83 1.56 -1.83
N THR A 137 -15.12 2.28 -0.75
CA THR A 137 -15.48 1.70 0.54
C THR A 137 -17.00 1.55 0.74
N SER A 138 -17.81 1.86 -0.27
CA SER A 138 -19.27 1.68 -0.22
C SER A 138 -19.71 0.29 -0.70
N SER A 139 -20.73 -0.27 -0.04
CA SER A 139 -21.42 -1.46 -0.54
C SER A 139 -22.10 -1.21 -1.89
N TRP A 140 -22.58 0.01 -2.13
CA TRP A 140 -23.24 0.38 -3.38
C TRP A 140 -22.34 0.14 -4.59
N LEU A 141 -21.10 0.65 -4.57
CA LEU A 141 -20.19 0.46 -5.70
C LEU A 141 -19.79 -1.02 -5.85
N ALA A 142 -19.58 -1.72 -4.73
CA ALA A 142 -19.31 -3.16 -4.73
C ALA A 142 -20.45 -3.95 -5.39
N ASP A 143 -21.71 -3.62 -5.11
CA ASP A 143 -22.88 -4.25 -5.71
C ASP A 143 -23.00 -3.94 -7.21
N GLN A 144 -22.73 -2.70 -7.62
CA GLN A 144 -22.71 -2.32 -9.05
C GLN A 144 -21.66 -3.10 -9.83
N SER A 145 -20.45 -3.22 -9.30
CA SER A 145 -19.38 -3.98 -9.94
C SER A 145 -19.65 -5.47 -9.94
N ARG A 146 -20.19 -6.00 -8.84
CA ARG A 146 -20.61 -7.41 -8.76
C ARG A 146 -21.66 -7.75 -9.81
N ALA A 147 -22.63 -6.88 -10.05
CA ALA A 147 -23.65 -7.07 -11.09
C ALA A 147 -23.09 -7.08 -12.52
N LYS A 148 -21.89 -6.55 -12.73
CA LYS A 148 -21.19 -6.58 -14.02
C LYS A 148 -20.37 -7.86 -14.21
N ILE A 149 -19.87 -8.48 -13.14
CA ILE A 149 -19.10 -9.71 -13.23
C ILE A 149 -19.92 -10.80 -13.91
N ASN A 150 -19.38 -11.36 -14.99
CA ASN A 150 -19.99 -12.47 -15.71
C ASN A 150 -19.23 -13.75 -15.35
N ASP A 151 -19.92 -14.75 -14.81
CA ASP A 151 -19.29 -15.98 -14.33
C ASP A 151 -18.67 -16.85 -15.44
N ASP A 152 -19.04 -16.64 -16.70
CA ASP A 152 -18.62 -17.44 -17.84
C ASP A 152 -17.52 -16.79 -18.69
N LYS A 153 -17.21 -15.51 -18.47
CA LYS A 153 -16.23 -14.78 -19.28
C LYS A 153 -15.58 -13.59 -18.57
N THR A 154 -14.47 -13.14 -19.13
CA THR A 154 -13.78 -11.91 -18.75
C THR A 154 -13.79 -10.92 -19.91
N PHE A 155 -13.44 -9.66 -19.63
CA PHE A 155 -13.29 -8.61 -20.64
C PHE A 155 -11.83 -8.15 -20.67
N ASP A 156 -11.32 -7.92 -21.88
CA ASP A 156 -9.95 -7.45 -22.10
C ASP A 156 -9.86 -5.92 -22.09
N ASP A 157 -10.97 -5.23 -22.34
CA ASP A 157 -11.05 -3.77 -22.37
C ASP A 157 -11.02 -3.18 -20.95
N PRO A 158 -9.99 -2.39 -20.57
CA PRO A 158 -9.93 -1.74 -19.27
C PRO A 158 -11.09 -0.77 -19.02
N GLU A 159 -11.67 -0.15 -20.05
CA GLU A 159 -12.77 0.79 -19.91
C GLU A 159 -14.02 0.13 -19.32
N TYR A 160 -14.21 -1.17 -19.59
CA TYR A 160 -15.29 -1.97 -19.00
C TYR A 160 -15.26 -1.92 -17.46
N TYR A 161 -14.06 -1.93 -16.88
CA TYR A 161 -13.81 -1.88 -15.45
C TYR A 161 -13.73 -0.44 -14.89
N GLY A 162 -13.85 0.58 -15.76
CA GLY A 162 -13.65 1.99 -15.44
C GLY A 162 -12.17 2.40 -15.37
N GLY A 163 -11.28 1.61 -15.99
CA GLY A 163 -9.85 1.88 -16.00
C GLY A 163 -9.46 2.73 -17.21
N HIS A 164 -8.96 3.93 -16.95
CA HIS A 164 -8.47 4.85 -17.99
C HIS A 164 -6.97 5.20 -17.84
N GLN A 165 -6.38 4.81 -16.70
CA GLN A 165 -4.99 5.12 -16.35
C GLN A 165 -4.29 3.87 -15.84
N GLY A 166 -2.99 3.77 -16.13
CA GLY A 166 -2.11 2.71 -15.68
C GLY A 166 -1.49 3.04 -14.33
N PHE A 167 -0.89 2.04 -13.72
CA PHE A 167 -0.11 2.19 -12.49
C PHE A 167 1.29 1.59 -12.67
N ALA A 168 2.25 2.10 -11.89
CA ALA A 168 3.60 1.53 -11.82
C ALA A 168 3.58 0.17 -11.13
N GLU A 169 4.40 -0.77 -11.59
CA GLU A 169 4.66 -2.02 -10.88
C GLU A 169 5.61 -1.77 -9.71
N ASP A 170 5.29 -2.31 -8.54
CA ASP A 170 6.16 -2.33 -7.37
C ASP A 170 6.69 -3.74 -7.08
N HIS A 171 7.79 -3.84 -6.33
CA HIS A 171 8.37 -5.11 -5.89
C HIS A 171 8.83 -5.04 -4.44
N GLY A 172 9.05 -6.20 -3.83
CA GLY A 172 9.76 -6.36 -2.55
C GLY A 172 9.05 -5.72 -1.35
N THR A 173 8.73 -6.51 -0.33
CA THR A 173 8.13 -5.98 0.91
C THR A 173 8.29 -7.00 2.03
N ALA A 174 8.51 -6.52 3.26
CA ALA A 174 8.39 -7.33 4.46
C ALA A 174 7.12 -6.94 5.23
N HIS A 175 6.45 -7.94 5.79
CA HIS A 175 5.28 -7.72 6.63
C HIS A 175 5.43 -8.53 7.91
N ALA A 176 5.02 -7.93 9.02
CA ALA A 176 5.00 -8.55 10.32
C ALA A 176 3.71 -8.22 11.05
N SER A 177 3.28 -9.15 11.89
CA SER A 177 2.05 -9.03 12.67
C SER A 177 2.34 -9.45 14.09
N PHE A 178 1.91 -8.64 15.04
CA PHE A 178 2.14 -8.85 16.46
C PHE A 178 0.80 -8.75 17.19
N TRP A 179 0.64 -9.55 18.24
CA TRP A 179 -0.47 -9.42 19.17
C TRP A 179 0.01 -9.61 20.60
N GLY A 180 -0.58 -8.88 21.53
CA GLY A 180 -0.22 -8.88 22.94
C GLY A 180 -1.32 -9.49 23.82
N PRO A 181 -0.98 -9.98 25.03
CA PRO A 181 -1.96 -10.49 25.99
C PRO A 181 -2.92 -9.41 26.51
N ASN A 182 -2.58 -8.15 26.32
CA ASN A 182 -3.42 -6.98 26.64
C ASN A 182 -4.45 -6.65 25.54
N GLY A 183 -4.50 -7.42 24.45
CA GLY A 183 -5.40 -7.14 23.33
C GLY A 183 -4.86 -6.14 22.31
N ASP A 184 -3.58 -5.76 22.41
CA ASP A 184 -2.93 -5.02 21.33
C ASP A 184 -2.77 -5.92 20.11
N ALA A 185 -2.99 -5.35 18.93
CA ALA A 185 -2.56 -5.95 17.68
C ALA A 185 -1.94 -4.91 16.77
N ILE A 186 -0.80 -5.26 16.19
CA ILE A 186 0.00 -4.41 15.34
C ILE A 186 0.23 -5.16 14.04
N THR A 187 -0.13 -4.51 12.93
CA THR A 187 0.21 -4.95 11.57
C THR A 187 1.18 -3.92 10.99
N LEU A 188 2.32 -4.39 10.50
CA LEU A 188 3.38 -3.53 9.96
C LEU A 188 3.82 -4.05 8.61
N THR A 189 3.78 -3.18 7.61
CA THR A 189 4.36 -3.44 6.30
C THR A 189 5.47 -2.42 6.08
N SER A 190 6.66 -2.89 5.71
CA SER A 190 7.83 -2.05 5.48
C SER A 190 8.55 -2.51 4.22
N SER A 191 9.04 -1.55 3.44
CA SER A 191 9.69 -1.82 2.17
C SER A 191 10.80 -0.79 1.88
N ILE A 192 11.78 -1.21 1.09
CA ILE A 192 12.73 -0.32 0.39
C ILE A 192 12.44 -0.29 -1.13
N ASN A 193 11.23 -0.69 -1.51
CA ASN A 193 10.78 -1.07 -2.84
C ASN A 193 11.54 -2.33 -3.31
N TYR A 194 12.28 -2.25 -4.41
CA TYR A 194 12.91 -3.43 -5.02
C TYR A 194 13.90 -4.14 -4.10
N PHE A 195 14.34 -5.34 -4.47
CA PHE A 195 15.40 -6.03 -3.74
C PHE A 195 16.65 -5.15 -3.68
N PHE A 196 17.14 -4.88 -2.46
CA PHE A 196 18.23 -3.92 -2.20
C PHE A 196 17.93 -2.46 -2.60
N GLY A 197 16.66 -2.12 -2.85
CA GLY A 197 16.18 -0.79 -3.17
C GLY A 197 16.90 -0.19 -4.39
N SER A 198 17.54 0.95 -4.17
CA SER A 198 18.35 1.64 -5.18
C SER A 198 19.70 0.98 -5.49
N PHE A 199 20.05 -0.13 -4.82
CA PHE A 199 21.39 -0.71 -4.79
C PHE A 199 22.48 0.21 -4.21
N VAL A 200 22.11 1.35 -3.62
CA VAL A 200 23.04 2.26 -2.94
C VAL A 200 23.10 1.91 -1.45
N ARG A 201 24.29 1.45 -1.01
CA ARG A 201 24.64 1.32 0.41
C ARG A 201 25.53 2.48 0.83
N THR A 202 25.14 3.18 1.89
CA THR A 202 25.90 4.29 2.48
C THR A 202 27.12 3.80 3.24
N SER A 203 28.04 4.71 3.58
CA SER A 203 29.16 4.42 4.47
C SER A 203 28.71 3.98 5.87
N SER A 204 27.54 4.44 6.32
CA SER A 204 26.87 4.03 7.56
C SER A 204 26.18 2.66 7.48
N GLY A 205 26.23 1.99 6.33
CA GLY A 205 25.66 0.66 6.14
C GLY A 205 24.14 0.64 5.90
N VAL A 206 23.52 1.80 5.72
CA VAL A 206 22.11 1.93 5.34
C VAL A 206 21.96 1.66 3.84
N ILE A 207 20.98 0.85 3.48
CA ILE A 207 20.59 0.64 2.08
C ILE A 207 19.45 1.60 1.77
N LEU A 208 19.57 2.36 0.69
CA LEU A 208 18.59 3.35 0.29
C LEU A 208 17.51 2.73 -0.60
N ASN A 209 16.27 3.09 -0.33
CA ASN A 209 15.12 2.68 -1.14
C ASN A 209 15.14 3.31 -2.55
N ASN A 210 14.32 2.77 -3.45
CA ASN A 210 13.99 3.37 -4.73
C ASN A 210 12.47 3.65 -4.87
N HIS A 211 11.79 4.08 -3.79
CA HIS A 211 10.34 4.33 -3.84
C HIS A 211 9.93 5.45 -4.81
N MET A 212 10.83 6.36 -5.19
CA MET A 212 10.53 7.38 -6.21
C MET A 212 10.12 6.76 -7.55
N ASP A 213 10.44 5.49 -7.79
CA ASP A 213 10.04 4.70 -8.96
C ASP A 213 8.53 4.39 -9.00
N ASP A 214 7.85 4.40 -7.85
CA ASP A 214 6.41 4.13 -7.76
C ASP A 214 5.56 5.30 -8.29
N PHE A 215 6.17 6.45 -8.60
CA PHE A 215 5.50 7.54 -9.27
C PHE A 215 5.26 7.26 -10.76
N SER A 216 4.17 7.83 -11.26
CA SER A 216 3.89 7.86 -12.69
C SER A 216 4.72 8.94 -13.40
N THR A 217 5.28 8.59 -14.56
CA THR A 217 6.05 9.52 -15.39
C THR A 217 5.18 10.07 -16.53
N PRO A 218 4.95 11.40 -16.61
CA PRO A 218 4.18 12.00 -17.68
C PRO A 218 4.69 11.58 -19.07
N GLY A 219 3.77 11.15 -19.94
CA GLY A 219 4.09 10.75 -21.32
C GLY A 219 4.67 9.34 -21.47
N VAL A 220 4.85 8.58 -20.38
CA VAL A 220 5.32 7.19 -20.42
C VAL A 220 4.14 6.27 -20.13
N PRO A 221 3.50 5.67 -21.15
CA PRO A 221 2.42 4.70 -20.92
C PRO A 221 2.98 3.38 -20.37
N ASN A 222 2.12 2.58 -19.75
CA ASN A 222 2.48 1.23 -19.32
C ASN A 222 2.62 0.26 -20.53
N VAL A 223 2.95 -1.01 -20.25
CA VAL A 223 3.15 -2.05 -21.29
C VAL A 223 1.92 -2.32 -22.17
N TYR A 224 0.73 -1.90 -21.73
CA TYR A 224 -0.53 -2.03 -22.46
C TYR A 224 -0.93 -0.73 -23.19
N GLY A 225 -0.06 0.28 -23.22
CA GLY A 225 -0.33 1.58 -23.84
C GLY A 225 -1.25 2.49 -23.02
N ILE A 226 -1.56 2.15 -21.78
CA ILE A 226 -2.45 2.94 -20.93
C ILE A 226 -1.67 4.13 -20.38
N ALA A 227 -2.28 5.32 -20.46
CA ALA A 227 -1.69 6.58 -20.00
C ALA A 227 -1.30 6.50 -18.50
N PRO A 228 -0.22 7.19 -18.10
CA PRO A 228 0.23 7.19 -16.71
C PRO A 228 -0.76 7.92 -15.80
N SER A 229 -0.83 7.52 -14.53
CA SER A 229 -1.74 8.12 -13.56
C SER A 229 -1.33 9.55 -13.20
N GLU A 230 -2.17 10.53 -13.53
CA GLU A 230 -1.90 11.93 -13.25
C GLU A 230 -1.91 12.23 -11.74
N SER A 231 -2.83 11.57 -11.00
CA SER A 231 -2.92 11.67 -9.54
C SER A 231 -1.63 11.21 -8.86
N ASN A 232 -0.80 10.41 -9.54
CA ASN A 232 0.47 9.90 -9.05
C ASN A 232 1.69 10.45 -9.83
N PHE A 233 1.60 11.63 -10.45
CA PHE A 233 2.80 12.28 -11.01
C PHE A 233 3.76 12.79 -9.94
N ILE A 234 5.06 12.69 -10.23
CA ILE A 234 6.17 13.18 -9.39
C ILE A 234 6.00 14.68 -9.11
N ARG A 235 6.08 15.06 -7.83
CA ARG A 235 6.15 16.45 -7.36
C ARG A 235 7.07 16.53 -6.13
N PRO A 236 7.73 17.68 -5.87
CA PRO A 236 8.48 17.87 -4.63
C PRO A 236 7.60 17.62 -3.40
N PHE A 237 8.15 16.95 -2.38
CA PHE A 237 7.50 16.59 -1.11
C PHE A 237 6.32 15.63 -1.18
N LYS A 238 5.78 15.36 -2.37
CA LYS A 238 4.75 14.35 -2.57
C LYS A 238 5.30 12.96 -2.29
N ARG A 239 4.44 12.09 -1.76
CA ARG A 239 4.68 10.66 -1.59
C ARG A 239 4.12 9.90 -2.80
N PRO A 240 4.83 8.89 -3.30
CA PRO A 240 4.30 8.03 -4.35
C PRO A 240 3.20 7.12 -3.80
N MET A 241 2.29 6.70 -4.68
CA MET A 241 1.31 5.67 -4.36
C MET A 241 1.98 4.34 -4.03
N SER A 242 1.54 3.69 -2.96
CA SER A 242 2.03 2.38 -2.51
C SER A 242 0.94 1.31 -2.64
N SER A 243 1.32 0.07 -2.98
CA SER A 243 0.40 -1.09 -2.94
C SER A 243 0.25 -1.72 -1.56
N MET A 244 0.98 -1.23 -0.54
CA MET A 244 0.86 -1.74 0.82
C MET A 244 -0.57 -1.58 1.34
N ALA A 245 -1.09 -2.60 2.00
CA ALA A 245 -2.40 -2.59 2.64
C ALA A 245 -2.38 -3.30 4.01
N PRO A 246 -1.50 -2.91 4.96
CA PRO A 246 -1.54 -3.42 6.33
C PRO A 246 -2.95 -3.25 6.89
N SER A 247 -3.50 -4.35 7.40
CA SER A 247 -4.92 -4.45 7.69
C SER A 247 -5.18 -5.30 8.92
N VAL A 248 -6.22 -4.93 9.67
CA VAL A 248 -6.73 -5.67 10.82
C VAL A 248 -8.21 -5.90 10.64
N ILE A 249 -8.64 -7.16 10.78
CA ILE A 249 -10.06 -7.50 10.88
C ILE A 249 -10.39 -7.82 12.34
N VAL A 250 -11.45 -7.23 12.86
CA VAL A 250 -11.97 -7.49 14.21
C VAL A 250 -13.40 -8.02 14.14
N ASN A 251 -13.78 -8.82 15.13
CA ASN A 251 -15.16 -9.28 15.29
C ASN A 251 -16.07 -8.14 15.82
N ALA A 252 -17.36 -8.22 15.50
CA ALA A 252 -18.41 -7.49 16.22
C ALA A 252 -18.30 -7.76 17.74
N PRO A 253 -18.86 -6.93 18.65
CA PRO A 253 -18.49 -6.95 20.07
C PRO A 253 -19.00 -8.21 20.78
N VAL A 254 -18.27 -9.30 20.61
CA VAL A 254 -18.23 -10.49 21.44
C VAL A 254 -16.76 -10.87 21.48
N VAL A 255 -16.19 -10.78 22.68
CA VAL A 255 -14.77 -10.90 23.01
C VAL A 255 -14.23 -12.26 22.55
N SER A 256 -13.79 -12.31 21.29
CA SER A 256 -12.90 -13.32 20.74
C SER A 256 -12.19 -12.66 19.56
N THR A 257 -11.13 -11.91 19.87
CA THR A 257 -10.42 -11.13 18.85
C THR A 257 -9.51 -12.08 18.08
N TRP A 258 -9.93 -12.46 16.87
CA TRP A 258 -9.07 -13.13 15.91
C TRP A 258 -8.54 -12.08 14.93
N TYR A 259 -7.28 -11.72 15.07
CA TYR A 259 -6.60 -10.80 14.16
C TYR A 259 -6.16 -11.58 12.93
N TRP A 260 -6.68 -11.20 11.77
CA TRP A 260 -6.10 -11.60 10.48
C TRP A 260 -5.32 -10.42 9.95
N ALA A 261 -4.00 -10.55 9.92
CA ALA A 261 -3.14 -9.67 9.16
C ALA A 261 -2.93 -10.30 7.78
N VAL A 262 -3.35 -9.59 6.73
CA VAL A 262 -3.27 -10.10 5.36
C VAL A 262 -1.89 -9.76 4.79
N LEU A 263 -1.19 -10.81 4.36
CA LEU A 263 0.11 -10.76 3.69
C LEU A 263 -0.08 -10.80 2.17
N ALA A 264 0.64 -9.95 1.45
CA ALA A 264 0.98 -10.16 0.05
C ALA A 264 2.50 -10.24 -0.05
N ASP A 265 3.06 -11.45 -0.04
CA ASP A 265 4.46 -11.74 -0.33
C ASP A 265 4.50 -12.47 -1.68
N ARG A 266 4.99 -11.80 -2.73
CA ARG A 266 5.34 -12.50 -3.99
C ARG A 266 6.66 -13.23 -3.75
N ARG A 267 6.58 -14.50 -3.36
CA ARG A 267 7.70 -15.44 -3.52
C ARG A 267 7.63 -16.07 -4.90
N SER A 268 8.48 -15.62 -5.80
CA SER A 268 8.96 -16.41 -6.96
C SER A 268 10.31 -15.89 -7.40
#